data_AF-A0A7Y0D6D9-F1
#
_entry.id   AF-A0A7Y0D6D9-F1
#
_cell.length_a   1.000
_cell.length_b   1.000
_cell.length_c   1.000
_cell.angle_alpha   90.00
_cell.angle_beta   90.00
_cell.angle_gamma   90.00
#
_symmetry.space_group_name_H-M   'P 1'
#
loop_
_entity.id
_entity.type
_entity.pdbx_description
1 polymer ?
#
loop_
_entity_poly.entity_id
_entity_poly.type
_entity_poly.pdbx_seq_one_letter_code
_entity_poly.pdbx_strand_id
1 'polypeptide(L)'
;MADSRSAPLKHLVVCFYCERAVTATEAGTVEDGNPENGPPSLVTLARCDRCGQALLLVQEDYGMDEGWDDPVRVWPGAVRPLSSAVPERLRAEHSEARSCFEGKAYTATVVMVRRTLEGVCADQGVNERTLAASLAQMKEKDLLDQRLLDWAQALRVVGNEGAHYTGERVSREDARDALSFAEALLDYLYVLAGKFEEFSARRATRKAPPPTTGGSKGDLS
;
A
#
# COMPACT_ATOMS: atom_id res chain seq x y z
N MET A 1 -24.54 -43.63 7.52
CA MET A 1 -23.26 -43.09 7.01
C MET A 1 -22.96 -41.86 7.84
N ALA A 2 -22.07 -42.00 8.81
CA ALA A 2 -21.68 -40.89 9.70
C ALA A 2 -20.68 -40.00 8.95
N ASP A 3 -21.08 -38.75 8.70
CA ASP A 3 -20.24 -37.70 8.15
C ASP A 3 -19.13 -37.43 9.17
N SER A 4 -17.94 -37.97 8.95
CA SER A 4 -16.75 -37.72 9.77
C SER A 4 -16.26 -36.30 9.52
N ARG A 5 -17.00 -35.32 10.02
CA ARG A 5 -16.55 -33.93 10.01
C ARG A 5 -15.39 -33.83 10.98
N SER A 6 -14.18 -33.81 10.44
CA SER A 6 -13.01 -33.28 11.15
C SER A 6 -13.42 -31.97 11.83
N ALA A 7 -12.95 -31.75 13.05
CA ALA A 7 -13.16 -30.47 13.71
C ALA A 7 -12.66 -29.36 12.78
N PRO A 8 -13.42 -28.27 12.60
CA PRO A 8 -13.01 -27.20 11.70
C PRO A 8 -11.68 -26.63 12.20
N LEU A 9 -10.72 -26.49 11.29
CA LEU A 9 -9.41 -25.93 11.60
C LEU A 9 -9.57 -24.50 12.12
N LYS A 10 -8.66 -24.12 13.03
CA LYS A 10 -8.66 -22.81 13.69
C LYS A 10 -7.31 -22.16 13.54
N HIS A 11 -7.33 -20.89 13.18
CA HIS A 11 -6.14 -20.05 13.08
C HIS A 11 -6.08 -19.08 14.25
N LEU A 12 -4.92 -18.94 14.87
CA LEU A 12 -4.66 -17.88 15.85
C LEU A 12 -4.20 -16.64 15.09
N VAL A 13 -5.04 -15.61 15.03
CA VAL A 13 -4.77 -14.40 14.23
C VAL A 13 -5.20 -13.15 14.97
N VAL A 14 -4.61 -12.00 14.61
CA VAL A 14 -5.11 -10.69 15.05
C VAL A 14 -6.24 -10.26 14.12
N CYS A 15 -7.47 -10.24 14.63
CA CYS A 15 -8.64 -9.83 13.84
C CYS A 15 -8.63 -8.32 13.61
N PHE A 16 -8.77 -7.92 12.34
CA PHE A 16 -8.77 -6.51 11.92
C PHE A 16 -9.87 -5.66 12.57
N TYR A 17 -11.08 -6.21 12.71
CA TYR A 17 -12.21 -5.48 13.29
C TYR A 17 -12.19 -5.44 14.82
N CYS A 18 -11.82 -6.57 15.42
CA CYS A 18 -11.82 -6.74 16.87
C CYS A 18 -10.54 -6.20 17.55
N GLU A 19 -9.45 -6.02 16.78
CA GLU A 19 -8.09 -5.62 17.23
C GLU A 19 -7.53 -6.45 18.39
N ARG A 20 -7.81 -7.76 18.37
CA ARG A 20 -7.36 -8.72 19.38
C ARG A 20 -6.87 -9.98 18.71
N ALA A 21 -5.92 -10.65 19.37
CA ALA A 21 -5.62 -12.05 19.09
C ALA A 21 -6.88 -12.88 19.38
N VAL A 22 -7.34 -13.61 18.36
CA VAL A 22 -8.55 -14.42 18.41
C VAL A 22 -8.30 -15.74 17.70
N THR A 23 -9.14 -16.72 17.99
CA THR A 23 -9.30 -17.87 17.09
C THR A 23 -10.23 -17.47 15.94
N ALA A 24 -9.85 -17.83 14.73
CA ALA A 24 -10.69 -17.74 13.54
C ALA A 24 -10.95 -19.16 13.01
N THR A 25 -12.22 -19.52 12.90
CA THR A 25 -12.64 -20.84 12.41
C THR A 25 -12.67 -20.84 10.89
N GLU A 26 -12.01 -21.81 10.26
CA GLU A 26 -12.00 -22.00 8.81
C GLU A 26 -13.42 -22.23 8.27
N ALA A 27 -13.74 -21.54 7.18
CA ALA A 27 -14.97 -21.70 6.40
C ALA A 27 -14.71 -22.33 5.02
N GLY A 28 -13.48 -22.27 4.51
CA GLY A 28 -13.04 -22.97 3.31
C GLY A 28 -11.65 -22.53 2.83
N THR A 29 -11.05 -23.35 1.97
CA THR A 29 -9.69 -23.15 1.44
C THR A 29 -9.63 -23.30 -0.08
N VAL A 30 -8.62 -22.67 -0.68
CA VAL A 30 -8.24 -22.83 -2.09
C VAL A 30 -6.72 -22.89 -2.17
N GLU A 31 -6.19 -23.95 -2.78
CA GLU A 31 -4.76 -24.07 -3.09
C GLU A 31 -4.51 -23.66 -4.55
N ASP A 32 -3.52 -22.79 -4.77
CA ASP A 32 -2.97 -22.49 -6.09
C ASP A 32 -1.52 -22.98 -6.16
N GLY A 33 -1.29 -23.99 -7.00
CA GLY A 33 0.05 -24.55 -7.26
C GLY A 33 0.62 -24.18 -8.62
N ASN A 34 0.04 -23.20 -9.33
CA ASN A 34 0.54 -22.81 -10.64
C ASN A 34 1.87 -22.04 -10.50
N PRO A 35 3.00 -22.57 -11.00
CA PRO A 35 4.31 -21.92 -10.87
C PRO A 35 4.40 -20.59 -11.63
N GLU A 36 3.49 -20.30 -12.58
CA GLU A 36 3.43 -18.99 -13.23
C GLU A 36 2.85 -17.89 -12.32
N ASN A 37 2.08 -18.26 -11.30
CA ASN A 37 1.44 -17.33 -10.38
C ASN A 37 2.31 -16.98 -9.17
N GLY A 38 3.38 -17.75 -8.92
CA GLY A 38 4.27 -17.59 -7.78
C GLY A 38 4.57 -18.92 -7.08
N PRO A 39 5.05 -18.88 -5.82
CA PRO A 39 5.11 -20.09 -5.00
C PRO A 39 3.71 -20.69 -4.82
N PRO A 40 3.59 -22.01 -4.58
CA PRO A 40 2.33 -22.59 -4.14
C PRO A 40 1.75 -21.79 -2.98
N SER A 41 0.45 -21.52 -3.02
CA SER A 41 -0.24 -20.74 -2.00
C SER A 41 -1.55 -21.40 -1.55
N LEU A 42 -1.84 -21.29 -0.25
CA LEU A 42 -3.08 -21.72 0.39
C LEU A 42 -3.85 -20.49 0.85
N VAL A 43 -5.00 -20.24 0.22
CA VAL A 43 -5.91 -19.16 0.59
C VAL A 43 -7.00 -19.71 1.50
N THR A 44 -7.15 -19.13 2.70
CA THR A 44 -8.11 -19.58 3.71
C THR A 44 -9.12 -18.50 4.04
N LEU A 45 -10.41 -18.77 3.82
CA LEU A 45 -11.51 -17.98 4.34
C LEU A 45 -11.80 -18.42 5.77
N ALA A 46 -11.66 -17.52 6.73
CA ALA A 46 -11.90 -17.79 8.14
C ALA A 46 -12.90 -16.80 8.74
N ARG A 47 -13.64 -17.23 9.77
CA ARG A 47 -14.56 -16.39 10.55
C ARG A 47 -14.00 -16.15 11.94
N CYS A 48 -13.85 -14.90 12.34
CA CYS A 48 -13.46 -14.55 13.70
C CYS A 48 -14.48 -15.07 14.72
N ASP A 49 -14.03 -15.86 15.70
CA ASP A 49 -14.92 -16.45 16.72
C ASP A 49 -15.47 -15.42 17.70
N ARG A 50 -14.93 -14.20 17.72
CA ARG A 50 -15.35 -13.11 18.61
C ARG A 50 -16.38 -12.18 17.99
N CYS A 51 -16.06 -11.55 16.85
CA CYS A 51 -16.95 -10.59 16.19
C CYS A 51 -17.72 -11.17 15.00
N GLY A 52 -17.49 -12.43 14.64
CA GLY A 52 -18.18 -13.09 13.53
C GLY A 52 -17.79 -12.59 12.13
N GLN A 53 -16.89 -11.62 12.04
CA GLN A 53 -16.44 -11.04 10.78
C GLN A 53 -15.50 -11.99 10.03
N ALA A 54 -15.58 -11.97 8.70
CA ALA A 54 -14.72 -12.75 7.84
C ALA A 54 -13.29 -12.19 7.79
N LEU A 55 -12.34 -13.08 7.56
CA LEU A 55 -10.92 -12.84 7.33
C LEU A 55 -10.50 -13.71 6.14
N LEU A 56 -9.62 -13.19 5.29
CA LEU A 56 -8.95 -13.96 4.26
C LEU A 56 -7.47 -14.02 4.62
N LEU A 57 -6.93 -15.23 4.73
CA LEU A 57 -5.55 -15.52 5.07
C LEU A 57 -4.87 -16.17 3.85
N VAL A 58 -3.58 -15.93 3.68
CA VAL A 58 -2.75 -16.61 2.68
C VAL A 58 -1.54 -17.19 3.38
N GLN A 59 -1.20 -18.41 3.03
CA GLN A 59 0.08 -19.04 3.33
C GLN A 59 0.77 -19.40 2.02
N GLU A 60 2.09 -19.37 1.98
CA GLU A 60 2.91 -19.71 0.82
C GLU A 60 3.92 -20.80 1.21
N ASP A 61 4.25 -21.67 0.26
CA ASP A 61 5.29 -22.69 0.42
C ASP A 61 6.48 -22.35 -0.50
N TYR A 62 7.57 -21.90 0.11
CA TYR A 62 8.81 -21.54 -0.57
C TYR A 62 9.78 -22.72 -0.74
N GLY A 63 9.44 -23.91 -0.23
CA GLY A 63 10.30 -25.10 -0.25
C GLY A 63 11.57 -24.98 0.61
N MET A 64 11.65 -23.95 1.46
CA MET A 64 12.78 -23.68 2.36
C MET A 64 12.61 -24.40 3.71
N ASP A 65 11.36 -24.58 4.16
CA ASP A 65 10.95 -25.32 5.37
C ASP A 65 9.94 -26.43 4.99
N GLU A 66 9.63 -27.35 5.92
CA GLU A 66 8.58 -28.36 5.70
C GLU A 66 7.17 -27.73 5.80
N GLY A 67 6.65 -27.22 4.67
CA GLY A 67 5.23 -26.88 4.47
C GLY A 67 4.91 -25.39 4.35
N TRP A 68 3.64 -25.06 4.58
CA TRP A 68 3.09 -23.70 4.53
C TRP A 68 3.70 -22.78 5.60
N ASP A 69 3.99 -21.53 5.24
CA ASP A 69 4.44 -20.48 6.17
C ASP A 69 3.34 -19.98 7.14
N ASP A 70 3.64 -18.96 7.94
CA ASP A 70 2.67 -18.35 8.85
C ASP A 70 1.55 -17.62 8.08
N PRO A 71 0.26 -17.82 8.43
CA PRO A 71 -0.85 -17.22 7.71
C PRO A 71 -0.86 -15.69 7.81
N VAL A 72 -0.76 -15.05 6.65
CA VAL A 72 -0.82 -13.59 6.48
C VAL A 72 -2.24 -13.15 6.16
N ARG A 73 -2.76 -12.14 6.86
CA ARG A 73 -4.09 -11.57 6.57
C ARG A 73 -4.07 -10.73 5.29
N VAL A 74 -4.74 -11.21 4.23
CA VAL A 74 -4.93 -10.49 2.97
C VAL A 74 -6.29 -9.77 2.87
N TRP A 75 -7.23 -10.06 3.78
CA TRP A 75 -8.44 -9.25 3.95
C TRP A 75 -9.05 -9.41 5.36
N PRO A 76 -9.71 -8.38 5.90
CA PRO A 76 -9.71 -6.99 5.47
C PRO A 76 -8.50 -6.23 6.00
N GLY A 77 -8.18 -5.11 5.36
CA GLY A 77 -7.07 -4.26 5.76
C GLY A 77 -5.75 -5.01 5.77
N ALA A 78 -5.49 -5.80 4.71
CA ALA A 78 -4.16 -6.27 4.44
C ALA A 78 -3.22 -5.08 4.34
N VAL A 79 -2.06 -5.24 4.96
CA VAL A 79 -0.93 -4.36 4.77
C VAL A 79 -0.54 -4.49 3.30
N ARG A 80 -1.06 -3.61 2.44
CA ARG A 80 -0.55 -3.51 1.07
C ARG A 80 0.88 -2.96 1.18
N PRO A 81 1.92 -3.70 0.80
CA PRO A 81 3.24 -3.12 0.70
C PRO A 81 3.22 -2.05 -0.39
N LEU A 82 3.90 -0.92 -0.14
CA LEU A 82 4.04 0.11 -1.16
C LEU A 82 4.78 -0.45 -2.38
N SER A 83 4.38 0.00 -3.56
CA SER A 83 5.00 -0.42 -4.83
C SER A 83 6.50 -0.13 -4.84
N SER A 84 7.30 -1.00 -5.47
CA SER A 84 8.73 -0.79 -5.71
C SER A 84 9.04 0.46 -6.55
N ALA A 85 8.06 1.03 -7.25
CA ALA A 85 8.19 2.33 -7.91
C ALA A 85 8.40 3.49 -6.92
N VAL A 86 7.95 3.34 -5.67
CA VAL A 86 8.20 4.30 -4.61
C VAL A 86 9.66 4.15 -4.11
N PRO A 87 10.44 5.25 -4.03
CA PRO A 87 11.81 5.22 -3.52
C PRO A 87 11.94 4.49 -2.18
N GLU A 88 12.96 3.65 -2.03
CA GLU A 88 13.18 2.81 -0.85
C GLU A 88 13.14 3.61 0.46
N ARG A 89 13.81 4.76 0.51
CA ARG A 89 13.80 5.67 1.66
C ARG A 89 12.38 6.07 2.08
N LEU A 90 11.51 6.39 1.12
CA LEU A 90 10.13 6.79 1.41
C LEU A 90 9.27 5.59 1.83
N ARG A 91 9.51 4.41 1.25
CA ARG A 91 8.89 3.17 1.71
C ARG A 91 9.26 2.85 3.15
N ALA A 92 10.51 3.05 3.54
CA ALA A 92 10.99 2.83 4.90
C ALA A 92 10.31 3.79 5.90
N GLU A 93 10.26 5.09 5.61
CA GLU A 93 9.57 6.08 6.45
C GLU A 93 8.09 5.75 6.65
N HIS A 94 7.41 5.38 5.56
CA HIS A 94 6.01 4.97 5.61
C HIS A 94 5.79 3.66 6.39
N SER A 95 6.71 2.70 6.25
CA SER A 95 6.66 1.43 6.99
C SER A 95 6.78 1.65 8.50
N GLU A 96 7.61 2.59 8.92
CA GLU A 96 7.74 3.00 10.32
C GLU A 96 6.43 3.67 10.81
N ALA A 97 5.81 4.55 10.01
CA ALA A 97 4.50 5.12 10.33
C ALA A 97 3.43 4.04 10.55
N ARG A 98 3.42 3.02 9.69
CA ARG A 98 2.50 1.88 9.82
C ARG A 98 2.77 1.04 11.07
N SER A 99 4.04 0.78 11.37
CA SER A 99 4.44 0.08 12.61
C SER A 99 3.94 0.81 13.86
N CYS A 100 4.03 2.15 13.90
CA CYS A 100 3.44 2.95 14.98
C CYS A 100 1.92 2.75 15.09
N PHE A 101 1.22 2.70 13.96
CA PHE A 101 -0.24 2.55 13.94
C PHE A 101 -0.67 1.18 14.45
N GLU A 102 0.01 0.12 14.02
CA GLU A 102 -0.22 -1.25 14.48
C GLU A 102 0.09 -1.39 15.98
N GLY A 103 1.12 -0.69 16.46
CA GLY A 103 1.44 -0.54 17.88
C GLY A 103 0.48 0.35 18.68
N LYS A 104 -0.58 0.88 18.04
CA LYS A 104 -1.57 1.80 18.64
C LYS A 104 -0.98 3.12 19.15
N ALA A 105 0.19 3.50 18.64
CA ALA A 105 0.87 4.76 18.93
C ALA A 105 0.42 5.85 17.94
N TYR A 106 -0.86 6.23 17.98
CA TYR A 106 -1.49 7.09 16.97
C TYR A 106 -0.85 8.47 16.82
N THR A 107 -0.42 9.09 17.93
CA THR A 107 0.36 10.34 17.89
C THR A 107 1.68 10.14 17.11
N ALA A 108 2.40 9.05 17.36
CA ALA A 108 3.64 8.75 16.66
C ALA A 108 3.40 8.41 15.17
N THR A 109 2.29 7.72 14.84
CA THR A 109 1.89 7.47 13.45
C THR A 109 1.82 8.77 12.66
N VAL A 110 1.13 9.78 13.19
CA VAL A 110 0.96 11.06 12.48
C VAL A 110 2.28 11.81 12.33
N VAL A 111 3.17 11.76 13.32
CA VAL A 111 4.52 12.32 13.22
C VAL A 111 5.32 11.64 12.11
N MET A 112 5.25 10.32 12.02
CA MET A 112 5.95 9.55 10.97
C MET A 112 5.33 9.76 9.59
N VAL A 113 4.01 9.93 9.50
CA VAL A 113 3.35 10.39 8.27
C VAL A 113 3.90 11.75 7.85
N ARG A 114 3.98 12.72 8.78
CA ARG A 114 4.56 14.06 8.49
C ARG A 114 5.98 13.96 7.95
N ARG A 115 6.84 13.14 8.56
CA ARG A 115 8.21 12.86 8.10
C ARG A 115 8.24 12.23 6.70
N THR A 116 7.33 11.30 6.43
CA THR A 116 7.16 10.69 5.11
C THR A 116 6.82 11.76 4.05
N LEU A 117 5.87 12.65 4.36
CA LEU A 117 5.45 13.73 3.45
C LEU A 117 6.57 14.76 3.22
N GLU A 118 7.35 15.10 4.25
CA GLU A 118 8.54 15.95 4.09
C GLU A 118 9.57 15.29 3.17
N GLY A 119 9.78 13.97 3.31
CA GLY A 119 10.62 13.20 2.41
C GLY A 119 10.11 13.22 0.96
N VAL A 120 8.79 13.11 0.76
CA VAL A 120 8.16 13.23 -0.57
C VAL A 120 8.43 14.61 -1.17
N CYS A 121 8.20 15.68 -0.42
CA CYS A 121 8.48 17.05 -0.91
C CYS A 121 9.94 17.20 -1.32
N ALA A 122 10.88 16.73 -0.49
CA ALA A 122 12.30 16.80 -0.76
C ALA A 122 12.70 15.98 -2.00
N ASP A 123 12.12 14.79 -2.19
CA ASP A 123 12.32 13.94 -3.36
C ASP A 123 11.85 14.63 -4.66
N GLN A 124 10.79 15.42 -4.57
CA GLN A 124 10.26 16.25 -5.66
C GLN A 124 10.99 17.60 -5.83
N GLY A 125 12.11 17.81 -5.13
CA GLY A 125 12.90 19.04 -5.20
C GLY A 125 12.19 20.27 -4.62
N VAL A 126 11.32 20.07 -3.63
CA VAL A 126 10.59 21.13 -2.91
C VAL A 126 11.00 21.13 -1.45
N ASN A 127 11.61 22.23 -1.00
CA ASN A 127 12.17 22.37 0.35
C ASN A 127 11.76 23.71 0.97
N GLU A 128 10.50 23.83 1.38
CA GLU A 128 10.01 25.00 2.07
C GLU A 128 10.17 24.90 3.59
N ARG A 129 10.04 26.03 4.29
CA ARG A 129 10.17 26.10 5.75
C ARG A 129 9.14 25.25 6.51
N THR A 130 7.98 24.99 5.90
CA THR A 130 6.92 24.20 6.51
C THR A 130 6.36 23.21 5.50
N LEU A 131 5.92 22.04 5.97
CA LEU A 131 5.29 21.03 5.11
C LEU A 131 4.09 21.62 4.34
N ALA A 132 3.28 22.47 4.97
CA ALA A 132 2.15 23.11 4.31
C ALA A 132 2.58 24.00 3.12
N ALA A 133 3.67 24.75 3.28
CA ALA A 133 4.25 25.54 2.19
C ALA A 133 4.82 24.64 1.09
N SER A 134 5.50 23.54 1.45
CA SER A 134 6.02 22.57 0.48
C SER A 134 4.89 21.96 -0.36
N LEU A 135 3.80 21.54 0.26
CA LEU A 135 2.65 20.96 -0.45
C LEU A 135 1.96 21.98 -1.36
N ALA A 136 1.86 23.25 -0.93
CA ALA A 136 1.35 24.33 -1.79
C ALA A 136 2.25 24.54 -3.01
N GLN A 137 3.58 24.58 -2.83
CA GLN A 137 4.52 24.69 -3.94
C GLN A 137 4.49 23.48 -4.88
N MET A 138 4.27 22.27 -4.36
CA MET A 138 4.09 21.09 -5.21
C MET A 138 2.86 21.24 -6.12
N LYS A 139 1.77 21.80 -5.61
CA LYS A 139 0.59 22.12 -6.43
C LYS A 139 0.88 23.21 -7.46
N GLU A 140 1.63 24.25 -7.11
CA GLU A 140 2.06 25.31 -8.05
C GLU A 140 2.94 24.78 -9.19
N LYS A 141 3.68 23.70 -8.94
CA LYS A 141 4.48 22.97 -9.94
C LYS A 141 3.69 21.90 -10.71
N ASP A 142 2.36 21.86 -10.56
CA ASP A 142 1.46 20.84 -11.14
C ASP A 142 1.83 19.39 -10.76
N LEU A 143 2.56 19.19 -9.65
CA LEU A 143 2.87 17.86 -9.11
C LEU A 143 1.73 17.31 -8.26
N LEU A 144 0.81 18.16 -7.80
CA LEU A 144 -0.38 17.79 -7.05
C LEU A 144 -1.62 18.46 -7.64
N ASP A 145 -2.73 17.75 -7.62
CA ASP A 145 -4.03 18.36 -7.87
C ASP A 145 -4.57 19.10 -6.63
N GLN A 146 -5.60 19.92 -6.84
CA GLN A 146 -6.22 20.69 -5.75
C GLN A 146 -6.84 19.79 -4.67
N ARG A 147 -7.36 18.61 -5.03
CA ARG A 147 -8.05 17.72 -4.08
C ARG A 147 -7.06 17.08 -3.11
N LEU A 148 -5.88 16.69 -3.57
CA LEU A 148 -4.80 16.19 -2.71
C LEU A 148 -4.28 17.29 -1.78
N LEU A 149 -4.16 18.53 -2.27
CA LEU A 149 -3.78 19.67 -1.43
C LEU A 149 -4.83 19.93 -0.34
N ASP A 150 -6.12 19.93 -0.68
CA ASP A 150 -7.22 20.15 0.26
C ASP A 150 -7.23 19.07 1.36
N TRP A 151 -7.02 17.80 0.98
CA TRP A 151 -6.92 16.71 1.95
C TRP A 151 -5.71 16.88 2.88
N ALA A 152 -4.56 17.26 2.35
CA ALA A 152 -3.37 17.53 3.16
C ALA A 152 -3.59 18.68 4.15
N GLN A 153 -4.32 19.72 3.74
CA GLN A 153 -4.67 20.85 4.60
C GLN A 153 -5.64 20.44 5.71
N ALA A 154 -6.63 19.59 5.41
CA ALA A 154 -7.55 19.06 6.41
C ALA A 154 -6.81 18.25 7.50
N LEU A 155 -5.79 17.50 7.12
CA LEU A 155 -4.95 16.71 8.04
C LEU A 155 -3.89 17.54 8.79
N ARG A 156 -3.71 18.83 8.47
CA ARG A 156 -2.69 19.68 9.11
C ARG A 156 -2.90 19.83 10.61
N VAL A 157 -4.16 19.91 11.04
CA VAL A 157 -4.53 20.06 12.45
C VAL A 157 -4.05 18.84 13.22
N VAL A 158 -4.40 17.65 12.73
CA VAL A 158 -3.94 16.35 13.25
C VAL A 158 -2.40 16.26 13.26
N GLY A 159 -1.76 16.67 12.16
CA GLY A 159 -0.29 16.72 12.04
C GLY A 159 0.40 17.54 13.12
N ASN A 160 -0.16 18.72 13.44
CA ASN A 160 0.37 19.62 14.44
C ASN A 160 0.12 19.10 15.87
N GLU A 161 -1.05 18.52 16.14
CA GLU A 161 -1.36 17.83 17.40
C GLU A 161 -0.42 16.65 17.67
N GLY A 162 -0.01 15.94 16.60
CA GLY A 162 0.98 14.86 16.70
C GLY A 162 2.38 15.35 17.09
N ALA A 163 2.83 16.46 16.49
CA ALA A 163 4.20 16.95 16.61
C ALA A 163 4.44 17.91 17.78
N HIS A 164 3.38 18.53 18.32
CA HIS A 164 3.46 19.47 19.42
C HIS A 164 2.62 19.00 20.60
N TYR A 165 3.10 19.26 21.82
CA TYR A 165 2.33 18.95 23.01
C TYR A 165 1.12 19.89 23.13
N THR A 166 -0.06 19.41 22.75
CA THR A 166 -1.34 20.13 22.87
C THR A 166 -2.18 19.65 24.05
N GLY A 167 -1.84 18.49 24.63
CA GLY A 167 -2.64 17.80 25.65
C GLY A 167 -3.76 16.93 25.07
N GLU A 168 -4.02 17.02 23.77
CA GLU A 168 -4.99 16.20 23.05
C GLU A 168 -4.33 14.95 22.48
N ARG A 169 -5.10 13.86 22.35
CA ARG A 169 -4.62 12.60 21.76
C ARG A 169 -5.19 12.45 20.37
N VAL A 170 -4.33 12.07 19.45
CA VAL A 170 -4.72 11.68 18.09
C VAL A 170 -5.62 10.43 18.17
N SER A 171 -6.79 10.49 17.54
CA SER A 171 -7.70 9.34 17.45
C SER A 171 -7.15 8.28 16.50
N ARG A 172 -7.69 7.06 16.59
CA ARG A 172 -7.32 6.01 15.64
C ARG A 172 -7.75 6.39 14.22
N GLU A 173 -8.93 6.97 14.10
CA GLU A 173 -9.53 7.41 12.85
C GLU A 173 -8.62 8.45 12.17
N ASP A 174 -8.19 9.48 12.90
CA ASP A 174 -7.31 10.52 12.37
C ASP A 174 -5.94 9.97 11.95
N ALA A 175 -5.36 9.06 12.75
CA ALA A 175 -4.10 8.41 12.40
C ALA A 175 -4.23 7.52 11.16
N ARG A 176 -5.38 6.87 10.99
CA ARG A 176 -5.68 6.05 9.80
C ARG A 176 -5.87 6.91 8.56
N ASP A 177 -6.55 8.05 8.69
CA ASP A 177 -6.75 8.99 7.60
C ASP A 177 -5.42 9.61 7.15
N ALA A 178 -4.54 9.92 8.11
CA ALA A 178 -3.18 10.38 7.83
C ALA A 178 -2.34 9.35 7.06
N LEU A 179 -2.36 8.08 7.48
CA LEU A 179 -1.70 6.98 6.75
C LEU A 179 -2.28 6.84 5.34
N SER A 180 -3.60 6.82 5.22
CA SER A 180 -4.29 6.66 3.93
C SER A 180 -3.92 7.78 2.96
N PHE A 181 -3.78 9.01 3.45
CA PHE A 181 -3.32 10.13 2.66
C PHE A 181 -1.86 9.97 2.20
N ALA A 182 -0.95 9.56 3.09
CA ALA A 182 0.44 9.31 2.72
C ALA A 182 0.57 8.23 1.64
N GLU A 183 -0.18 7.13 1.78
CA GLU A 183 -0.23 6.06 0.77
C GLU A 183 -0.77 6.57 -0.57
N ALA A 184 -1.88 7.31 -0.55
CA ALA A 184 -2.50 7.86 -1.75
C ALA A 184 -1.55 8.82 -2.48
N LEU A 185 -0.81 9.65 -1.73
CA LEU A 185 0.15 10.58 -2.30
C LEU A 185 1.34 9.85 -2.94
N LEU A 186 1.88 8.83 -2.27
CA LEU A 186 2.96 8.00 -2.81
C LEU A 186 2.51 7.24 -4.06
N ASP A 187 1.32 6.64 -4.04
CA ASP A 187 0.77 5.98 -5.23
C ASP A 187 0.55 6.97 -6.38
N TYR A 188 0.06 8.18 -6.09
CA TYR A 188 -0.16 9.21 -7.11
C TYR A 188 1.14 9.61 -7.82
N LEU A 189 2.17 9.98 -7.04
CA LEU A 189 3.42 10.51 -7.57
C LEU A 189 4.31 9.47 -8.25
N TYR A 190 4.32 8.24 -7.74
CA TYR A 190 5.29 7.24 -8.20
C TYR A 190 4.65 6.11 -9.02
N VAL A 191 3.44 5.68 -8.67
CA VAL A 191 2.81 4.51 -9.30
C VAL A 191 1.93 4.92 -10.46
N LEU A 192 1.01 5.88 -10.23
CA LEU A 192 0.08 6.32 -11.26
C LEU A 192 0.81 7.12 -12.36
N ALA A 193 1.76 7.98 -11.98
CA ALA A 193 2.60 8.70 -12.92
C ALA A 193 3.37 7.73 -13.85
N GLY A 194 4.09 6.76 -13.29
CA GLY A 194 4.83 5.77 -14.08
C GLY A 194 3.93 4.94 -15.01
N LYS A 195 2.78 4.47 -14.51
CA LYS A 195 1.80 3.76 -15.35
C LYS A 195 1.29 4.61 -16.52
N PHE A 196 1.07 5.91 -16.29
CA PHE A 196 0.63 6.83 -17.33
C PHE A 196 1.72 7.06 -18.39
N GLU A 197 2.98 7.20 -17.98
CA GLU A 197 4.13 7.33 -18.88
C GLU A 197 4.30 6.08 -19.75
N GLU A 198 4.29 4.89 -19.15
CA GLU A 198 4.37 3.61 -19.87
C GLU A 198 3.23 3.45 -20.90
N PHE A 199 1.99 3.79 -20.50
CA PHE A 199 0.85 3.78 -21.39
C PHE A 199 1.03 4.76 -22.56
N SER A 200 1.46 5.98 -22.27
CA SER A 200 1.68 7.04 -23.26
C SER A 200 2.77 6.68 -24.26
N ALA A 201 3.88 6.11 -23.78
CA ALA A 201 4.98 5.63 -24.62
C ALA A 201 4.52 4.50 -25.57
N ARG A 202 3.81 3.49 -25.05
CA ARG A 202 3.26 2.39 -25.85
C ARG A 202 2.27 2.87 -26.93
N ARG A 203 1.52 3.93 -26.63
CA ARG A 203 0.57 4.57 -27.56
C ARG A 203 1.30 5.36 -28.66
N ALA A 204 2.38 6.04 -28.33
CA ALA A 204 3.17 6.82 -29.28
C ALA A 204 3.86 5.92 -30.32
N THR A 205 4.44 4.80 -29.89
CA THR A 205 5.10 3.83 -30.79
C THR A 205 4.12 3.20 -31.78
N ARG A 206 2.86 2.93 -31.37
CA ARG A 206 1.82 2.39 -32.27
C ARG A 206 1.35 3.38 -33.35
N LYS A 207 1.55 4.68 -33.15
CA LYS A 207 1.14 5.73 -34.11
C LYS A 207 2.24 6.05 -35.13
N ALA A 208 3.48 5.63 -34.89
CA ALA A 208 4.58 5.83 -35.83
C ALA A 208 4.39 4.95 -37.08
N PRO A 209 4.45 5.51 -38.31
CA PRO A 209 4.40 4.70 -39.52
C PRO A 209 5.62 3.76 -39.59
N PRO A 210 5.49 2.56 -40.19
CA PRO A 210 6.63 1.66 -40.34
C PRO A 210 7.76 2.34 -41.12
N PRO A 211 9.04 2.08 -40.79
CA PRO A 211 10.15 2.66 -41.52
C PRO A 211 10.06 2.28 -42.99
N THR A 212 9.98 3.29 -43.87
CA THR A 212 10.01 3.10 -45.31
C THR A 212 11.36 2.54 -45.69
N THR A 213 11.42 1.26 -46.03
CA THR A 213 12.59 0.65 -46.67
C THR A 213 12.80 1.35 -48.02
N GLY A 214 13.76 2.28 -48.07
CA GLY A 214 14.16 2.95 -49.30
C GLY A 214 14.73 1.94 -50.29
N GLY A 215 14.00 1.68 -51.38
CA GLY A 215 14.49 0.92 -52.51
C GLY A 215 15.62 1.68 -53.21
N SER A 216 16.83 1.10 -53.20
CA SER A 216 17.92 1.52 -54.06
C SER A 216 17.51 1.35 -55.53
N LYS A 217 17.37 2.45 -56.27
CA LYS A 217 17.44 2.41 -57.72
C LYS A 217 18.85 1.95 -58.10
N GLY A 218 18.95 0.77 -58.70
CA GLY A 218 20.13 0.36 -59.44
C GLY A 218 20.09 1.06 -60.79
N ASP A 219 20.97 2.05 -60.97
CA ASP A 219 21.29 2.58 -62.29
C ASP A 219 22.33 1.65 -62.91
N LEU A 220 21.89 0.91 -63.94
CA LEU A 220 22.75 0.20 -64.88
C LEU A 220 23.22 1.22 -65.93
N SER A 221 24.53 1.39 -66.05
CA SER A 221 25.22 1.92 -67.23
C SER A 221 26.53 1.18 -67.41
#